data_AF-A0A800A4S1-F1
#
_entry.id   AF-A0A800A4S1-F1
#
_cell.length_a   1.000
_cell.length_b   1.000
_cell.length_c   1.000
_cell.angle_alpha   90.00
_cell.angle_beta   90.00
_cell.angle_gamma   90.00
#
_symmetry.space_group_name_H-M   'P 1'
#
loop_
_entity.id
_entity.type
_entity.pdbx_description
1 polymer ?
#
loop_
_entity_poly.entity_id
_entity_poly.type
_entity_poly.pdbx_seq_one_letter_code
_entity_poly.pdbx_strand_id
1 'polypeptide(L)' 'MSGLPTKQQLESAAGIISVHMPPTPIIRWPLLAERTGAEVWVKHENHTPIGAFKIRGGLNFMTKLHEAEP' A
#
# COMPACT_ATOMS: atom_id res chain seq x y z
N MET A 1 -10.39 9.24 20.81
CA MET A 1 -9.90 8.23 19.84
C MET A 1 -10.12 8.79 18.45
N SER A 2 -9.11 8.87 17.58
CA SER A 2 -9.36 9.34 16.21
C SER A 2 -10.19 8.29 15.47
N GLY A 3 -11.19 8.74 14.71
CA GLY A 3 -11.98 7.86 13.85
C GLY A 3 -11.13 7.18 12.77
N LEU A 4 -11.76 6.28 12.02
CA LEU A 4 -11.16 5.67 10.83
C LEU A 4 -10.73 6.76 9.83
N PRO A 5 -9.63 6.55 9.07
CA PRO A 5 -9.18 7.51 8.08
C PRO A 5 -10.24 7.73 7.00
N THR A 6 -10.39 8.98 6.55
CA THR A 6 -11.27 9.33 5.44
C THR A 6 -10.66 8.93 4.10
N LYS A 7 -11.49 8.86 3.05
CA LYS A 7 -11.02 8.66 1.67
C LYS A 7 -9.94 9.67 1.28
N GLN A 8 -10.14 10.94 1.60
CA GLN A 8 -9.20 12.02 1.30
C GLN A 8 -7.84 11.82 1.99
N GLN A 9 -7.85 11.33 3.25
CA GLN A 9 -6.61 11.01 3.96
C GLN A 9 -5.86 9.83 3.30
N LEU A 10 -6.58 8.84 2.76
CA LEU A 10 -5.96 7.74 2.01
C LEU A 10 -5.41 8.20 0.66
N GLU A 11 -6.11 9.09 -0.06
CA GLU A 11 -5.64 9.67 -1.32
C GLU A 11 -4.37 10.53 -1.13
N SER A 12 -4.33 11.33 -0.06
CA SER A 12 -3.13 12.10 0.31
C SER A 12 -1.94 11.18 0.61
N ALA A 13 -2.15 10.11 1.39
CA ALA A 13 -1.10 9.13 1.67
C ALA A 13 -0.62 8.44 0.38
N ALA A 14 -1.53 8.10 -0.55
CA ALA A 14 -1.18 7.52 -1.84
C ALA A 14 -0.29 8.47 -2.67
N GLY A 15 -0.56 9.78 -2.63
CA GLY A 15 0.28 10.81 -3.23
C GLY A 15 1.72 10.75 -2.74
N ILE A 16 1.93 10.77 -1.41
CA ILE A 16 3.26 10.66 -0.78
C ILE A 16 3.99 9.40 -1.26
N ILE A 17 3.31 8.25 -1.18
CA ILE A 17 3.92 6.95 -1.51
C ILE A 17 4.35 6.88 -2.98
N SER A 18 3.55 7.44 -3.89
CA SER A 18 3.79 7.37 -5.34
C SER A 18 5.07 8.09 -5.79
N VAL A 19 5.57 9.04 -5.00
CA VAL A 19 6.84 9.74 -5.26
C VAL A 19 8.04 8.81 -5.03
N HIS A 20 7.91 7.84 -4.13
CA HIS A 20 9.04 7.01 -3.68
C HIS A 20 9.07 5.62 -4.31
N MET A 21 7.96 5.12 -4.85
CA MET A 21 7.88 3.77 -5.41
C MET A 21 6.78 3.63 -6.47
N PRO A 22 7.03 2.81 -7.52
CA PRO A 22 5.99 2.49 -8.48
C PRO A 22 4.90 1.60 -7.86
N PRO A 23 3.71 1.52 -8.48
CA PRO A 23 2.70 0.53 -8.12
C PRO A 23 3.26 -0.90 -8.23
N THR A 24 3.02 -1.72 -7.22
CA THR A 24 3.36 -3.16 -7.25
C THR A 24 2.43 -3.92 -8.20
N PRO A 25 2.87 -5.03 -8.82
CA PRO A 25 2.02 -5.81 -9.72
C PRO A 25 0.74 -6.33 -9.07
N ILE A 26 -0.31 -6.43 -9.88
CA ILE A 26 -1.54 -7.17 -9.57
C ILE A 26 -1.65 -8.26 -10.62
N ILE A 27 -1.60 -9.52 -10.18
CA ILE A 27 -1.48 -10.68 -11.09
C ILE A 27 -2.60 -11.67 -10.78
N ARG A 28 -3.29 -12.12 -11.83
CA ARG A 28 -4.27 -13.21 -11.71
C ARG A 28 -3.54 -14.50 -11.35
N TRP A 29 -4.03 -15.25 -10.37
CA TRP A 29 -3.34 -16.43 -9.86
C TRP A 29 -4.13 -17.73 -10.12
N PRO A 30 -3.82 -18.48 -11.19
CA PRO A 30 -4.67 -19.59 -11.64
C PRO A 30 -4.86 -20.70 -10.62
N LEU A 31 -3.79 -21.12 -9.92
CA LEU A 31 -3.87 -22.19 -8.93
C LEU A 31 -4.69 -21.80 -7.69
N LEU A 32 -4.70 -20.52 -7.33
CA LEU A 32 -5.57 -20.04 -6.26
C LEU A 32 -7.02 -19.98 -6.74
N ALA A 33 -7.25 -19.52 -7.98
CA ALA A 33 -8.58 -19.49 -8.57
C ALA A 33 -9.21 -20.89 -8.67
N GLU A 34 -8.44 -21.89 -9.09
CA GLU A 34 -8.89 -23.30 -9.11
C GLU A 34 -9.25 -23.79 -7.71
N ARG A 35 -8.40 -23.51 -6.72
CA ARG A 35 -8.61 -23.97 -5.34
C ARG A 35 -9.79 -23.29 -4.65
N THR A 36 -10.06 -22.02 -4.94
CA THR A 36 -11.14 -21.26 -4.29
C THR A 36 -12.44 -21.28 -5.07
N GLY A 37 -12.43 -21.67 -6.35
CA GLY A 37 -13.57 -21.56 -7.25
C GLY A 37 -13.93 -20.11 -7.61
N ALA A 38 -13.03 -19.16 -7.37
CA ALA A 38 -13.27 -17.72 -7.58
C ALA A 38 -12.21 -17.09 -8.49
N GLU A 39 -12.51 -15.91 -9.02
CA GLU A 39 -11.49 -15.08 -9.68
C GLU A 39 -10.54 -14.51 -8.62
N VAL A 40 -9.26 -14.88 -8.67
CA VAL A 40 -8.26 -14.46 -7.68
C VAL A 40 -7.16 -13.62 -8.32
N TRP A 41 -6.97 -12.43 -7.77
CA TRP A 41 -5.88 -11.51 -8.08
C TRP A 41 -5.02 -11.26 -6.85
N VAL A 42 -3.70 -11.34 -7.00
CA VAL A 42 -2.73 -11.14 -5.92
C VAL A 42 -2.04 -9.78 -6.13
N LYS A 43 -2.09 -8.93 -5.10
CA LYS A 43 -1.31 -7.69 -5.02
C LYS A 43 0.07 -7.99 -4.42
N HIS A 44 1.11 -7.89 -5.25
CA HIS A 44 2.47 -8.31 -4.88
C HIS A 44 3.25 -7.25 -4.07
N GLU A 45 2.82 -7.00 -2.84
CA GLU A 45 3.54 -6.11 -1.91
C GLU A 45 4.93 -6.63 -1.50
N ASN A 46 5.22 -7.90 -1.79
CA ASN A 46 6.55 -8.48 -1.68
C ASN A 46 7.56 -7.93 -2.71
N HIS A 47 7.10 -7.19 -3.74
CA HIS A 47 7.97 -6.53 -4.73
C HIS A 47 8.29 -5.07 -4.39
N THR A 48 7.95 -4.62 -3.18
CA THR A 48 8.41 -3.32 -2.68
C THR A 48 9.90 -3.35 -2.29
N PRO A 49 10.58 -2.21 -2.13
CA PRO A 49 12.01 -2.17 -1.81
C PRO A 49 12.42 -2.92 -0.53
N ILE A 50 11.49 -3.08 0.42
CA ILE A 50 11.72 -3.82 1.67
C ILE A 50 11.05 -5.21 1.70
N GLY A 51 10.49 -5.65 0.56
CA GLY A 51 9.78 -6.93 0.47
C GLY A 51 8.47 -7.00 1.24
N ALA A 52 7.91 -5.86 1.68
CA ALA A 52 6.66 -5.81 2.45
C ALA A 52 5.92 -4.48 2.32
N PHE A 53 4.60 -4.51 2.49
CA PHE A 53 3.72 -3.34 2.38
C PHE A 53 4.03 -2.20 3.37
N LYS A 54 4.81 -2.47 4.43
CA LYS A 54 5.02 -1.56 5.57
C LYS A 54 5.75 -0.27 5.21
N ILE A 55 6.55 -0.27 4.14
CA ILE A 55 7.24 0.93 3.67
C ILE A 55 6.26 2.06 3.36
N ARG A 56 5.04 1.72 2.91
CA ARG A 56 3.98 2.70 2.61
C ARG A 56 3.54 3.47 3.84
N GLY A 57 3.28 2.75 4.94
CA GLY A 57 2.91 3.36 6.22
C GLY A 57 4.07 4.13 6.83
N GLY A 58 5.29 3.60 6.74
CA GLY A 58 6.51 4.27 7.19
C GLY A 58 6.73 5.62 6.49
N LEU A 59 6.64 5.67 5.16
CA LEU A 59 6.77 6.91 4.40
C LEU A 59 5.74 7.95 4.83
N ASN A 60 4.45 7.57 4.85
CA ASN A 60 3.39 8.49 5.27
C ASN A 60 3.56 8.99 6.71
N PHE A 61 4.00 8.13 7.63
CA PHE A 61 4.26 8.54 9.02
C PHE A 61 5.43 9.51 9.11
N MET A 62 6.57 9.18 8.49
CA MET A 62 7.77 10.01 8.56
C MET A 62 7.58 11.37 7.89
N THR A 63 6.85 11.43 6.77
CA THR A 63 6.49 12.71 6.15
C THR A 63 5.68 13.59 7.09
N LYS A 64 4.64 13.05 7.72
CA LYS A 64 3.80 13.82 8.66
C LYS A 64 4.54 14.22 9.92
N LEU A 65 5.44 13.36 10.41
CA LEU A 65 6.27 13.67 11.57
C LEU A 65 7.20 14.84 11.24
N HIS A 66 7.87 14.82 10.09
CA HIS A 66 8.74 15.91 9.67
C HIS A 66 7.99 17.23 9.44
N GLU A 67 6.75 17.18 8.94
CA GLU A 67 5.89 18.37 8.81
C GLU A 67 5.49 18.97 10.17
N ALA A 68 5.24 18.11 11.16
CA ALA A 68 4.85 18.54 12.51
C ALA A 68 6.05 18.96 13.38
N GLU A 69 7.20 18.33 13.15
CA GLU A 69 8.46 18.47 13.90
C GLU A 69 9.65 18.58 12.92
N PRO A 70 9.90 19.78 12.36
CA PRO A 70 10.90 19.99 11.30
C PRO A 70 12.35 19.92 11.75
#